data_AF-A0A7W2XXX9-F1
#
_entry.id   AF-A0A7W2XXX9-F1
#
_cell.length_a   1.000
_cell.length_b   1.000
_cell.length_c   1.000
_cell.angle_alpha   90.00
_cell.angle_beta   90.00
_cell.angle_gamma   90.00
#
_symmetry.space_group_name_H-M   'P 1'
#
loop_
_entity.id
_entity.type
_entity.pdbx_description
1 polymer ?
#
loop_
_entity_poly.entity_id
_entity_poly.type
_entity_poly.pdbx_seq_one_letter_code
_entity_poly.pdbx_strand_id
1 'polypeptide(L)'
;MNKPMVLVIHGMGTHKSGETKKEIADGFNQAAANFGLTNFDINEKVEFFQFNYSDFLDEIRLKDAAKAGELVKHIGLLQGHGLGEKSAAKLTEFFADFDENKIFYTHWMDVVYYGLMFWGEKIRVDLAKKINDLMIERELGNRKLHIICHSLGTAVLHDTLAKLFRKDADITSEIPQLDIDRFQIDSLWTVANVSRLLNVLNDIADPNHSIVSSDNNGCAKLLFNVRNEFDPFTWFKRYDRPIEHGGRHIIVKTVRKVNTHDLKEYVKAPAVAEAFFSNVLGIIVTEDEYNQGIAKYKLTSLNYSYDALNNKFHDLKEEPSHTGKIELLIDLIKAVDEFKERIDVMIEQD
;
A
#
# COMPACT_ATOMS: atom_id res chain seq x y z
N MET A 1 -20.32 11.67 19.99
CA MET A 1 -19.28 10.62 20.00
C MET A 1 -18.05 11.16 19.32
N ASN A 2 -16.86 10.81 19.80
CA ASN A 2 -15.62 11.23 19.15
C ASN A 2 -15.45 10.46 17.84
N LYS A 3 -15.06 11.16 16.76
CA LYS A 3 -14.89 10.55 15.44
C LYS A 3 -13.77 9.50 15.50
N PRO A 4 -13.89 8.35 14.83
CA PRO A 4 -12.75 7.45 14.61
C PRO A 4 -11.58 8.18 13.95
N MET A 5 -10.36 7.79 14.31
CA MET A 5 -9.12 8.30 13.72
C MET A 5 -8.70 7.38 12.59
N VAL A 6 -8.35 7.95 11.44
CA VAL A 6 -7.86 7.18 10.28
C VAL A 6 -6.50 7.73 9.86
N LEU A 7 -5.44 6.99 10.14
CA LEU A 7 -4.10 7.28 9.61
C LEU A 7 -3.98 6.73 8.20
N VAL A 8 -3.59 7.56 7.25
CA VAL A 8 -3.36 7.17 5.85
C VAL A 8 -1.88 7.24 5.51
N ILE A 9 -1.40 6.22 4.81
CA ILE A 9 0.00 6.05 4.40
C ILE A 9 0.01 5.74 2.91
N HIS A 10 0.64 6.61 2.13
CA HIS A 10 0.68 6.49 0.67
C HIS A 10 1.70 5.45 0.19
N GLY A 11 1.61 5.12 -1.10
CA GLY A 11 2.56 4.27 -1.81
C GLY A 11 3.77 5.02 -2.35
N MET A 12 4.52 4.40 -3.26
CA MET A 12 5.62 5.09 -3.94
C MET A 12 5.15 6.34 -4.70
N GLY A 13 6.09 7.24 -4.95
CA GLY A 13 5.90 8.48 -5.70
C GLY A 13 5.80 9.72 -4.83
N THR A 14 5.58 10.85 -5.48
CA THR A 14 5.49 12.16 -4.83
C THR A 14 4.04 12.49 -4.51
N HIS A 15 3.73 12.64 -3.22
CA HIS A 15 2.40 13.02 -2.73
C HIS A 15 2.48 14.34 -2.00
N LYS A 16 1.64 15.32 -2.35
CA LYS A 16 1.55 16.57 -1.59
C LYS A 16 0.86 16.34 -0.25
N SER A 17 1.16 17.20 0.72
CA SER A 17 0.45 17.17 2.00
C SER A 17 -1.07 17.31 1.80
N GLY A 18 -1.83 16.37 2.36
CA GLY A 18 -3.28 16.30 2.25
C GLY A 18 -3.82 15.54 1.04
N GLU A 19 -3.00 15.25 0.03
CA GLU A 19 -3.43 14.63 -1.23
C GLU A 19 -4.00 13.22 -1.02
N THR A 20 -3.26 12.35 -0.33
CA THR A 20 -3.69 10.98 -0.02
C THR A 20 -4.99 10.95 0.78
N LYS A 21 -5.18 11.90 1.72
CA LYS A 21 -6.44 12.02 2.48
C LYS A 21 -7.60 12.36 1.56
N LYS A 22 -7.38 13.32 0.65
CA LYS A 22 -8.38 13.73 -0.33
C LYS A 22 -8.74 12.59 -1.27
N GLU A 23 -7.77 11.84 -1.77
CA GLU A 23 -8.01 10.69 -2.65
C GLU A 23 -8.90 9.63 -1.99
N ILE A 24 -8.57 9.27 -0.74
CA ILE A 24 -9.36 8.32 0.04
C ILE A 24 -10.77 8.87 0.30
N ALA A 25 -10.86 10.13 0.72
CA ALA A 25 -12.14 10.76 1.02
C ALA A 25 -13.05 10.83 -0.21
N ASP A 26 -12.50 11.26 -1.35
CA ASP A 26 -13.20 11.29 -2.62
C ASP A 26 -13.68 9.89 -3.04
N GLY A 27 -12.82 8.87 -2.89
CA GLY A 27 -13.15 7.50 -3.25
C GLY A 27 -14.31 6.93 -2.42
N PHE A 28 -14.28 7.12 -1.09
CA PHE A 28 -15.39 6.71 -0.22
C PHE A 28 -16.66 7.52 -0.46
N ASN A 29 -16.57 8.84 -0.66
CA ASN A 29 -17.74 9.67 -0.95
C ASN A 29 -18.40 9.26 -2.29
N GLN A 30 -17.59 8.91 -3.30
CA GLN A 30 -18.12 8.35 -4.55
C GLN A 30 -18.79 6.98 -4.35
N ALA A 31 -18.21 6.10 -3.53
CA ALA A 31 -18.83 4.82 -3.22
C ALA A 31 -20.16 4.99 -2.45
N ALA A 32 -20.21 5.90 -1.48
CA ALA A 32 -21.43 6.25 -0.76
C ALA A 32 -22.54 6.76 -1.70
N ALA A 33 -22.20 7.64 -2.65
CA ALA A 33 -23.13 8.10 -3.67
C ALA A 33 -23.62 6.96 -4.59
N ASN A 34 -22.75 5.99 -4.90
CA ASN A 34 -23.12 4.79 -5.64
C ASN A 34 -24.10 3.90 -4.85
N PHE A 35 -23.90 3.73 -3.55
CA PHE A 35 -24.84 3.04 -2.66
C PHE A 35 -26.16 3.80 -2.47
N GLY A 36 -26.21 5.10 -2.81
CA GLY A 36 -27.41 5.92 -2.61
C GLY A 36 -27.49 6.58 -1.24
N LEU A 37 -26.38 6.60 -0.48
CA LEU A 37 -26.30 7.30 0.80
C LEU A 37 -26.32 8.81 0.56
N THR A 38 -27.48 9.44 0.78
CA THR A 38 -27.67 10.89 0.61
C THR A 38 -26.99 11.69 1.71
N ASN A 39 -26.46 12.88 1.38
CA ASN A 39 -25.80 13.79 2.33
C ASN A 39 -24.64 13.13 3.11
N PHE A 40 -23.93 12.21 2.46
CA PHE A 40 -22.78 11.56 3.05
C PHE A 40 -21.49 12.32 2.72
N ASP A 41 -20.74 12.69 3.76
CA ASP A 41 -19.33 13.08 3.65
C ASP A 41 -18.51 12.35 4.71
N ILE A 42 -17.53 11.56 4.26
CA ILE A 42 -16.61 10.81 5.12
C ILE A 42 -15.80 11.71 6.05
N ASN A 43 -15.48 12.95 5.66
CA ASN A 43 -14.76 13.90 6.52
C ASN A 43 -15.60 14.35 7.73
N GLU A 44 -16.92 14.22 7.64
CA GLU A 44 -17.81 14.44 8.78
C GLU A 44 -17.88 13.21 9.70
N LYS A 45 -17.49 12.02 9.24
CA LYS A 45 -17.59 10.76 9.98
C LYS A 45 -16.29 10.34 10.66
N VAL A 46 -15.14 10.63 10.05
CA VAL A 46 -13.81 10.30 10.59
C VAL A 46 -12.91 11.53 10.63
N GLU A 47 -11.81 11.42 11.37
CA GLU A 47 -10.70 12.37 11.29
C GLU A 47 -9.50 11.73 10.60
N PHE A 48 -9.07 12.33 9.49
CA PHE A 48 -7.94 11.82 8.71
C PHE A 48 -6.62 12.43 9.14
N PHE A 49 -5.68 11.56 9.46
CA PHE A 49 -4.26 11.85 9.64
C PHE A 49 -3.48 11.28 8.45
N GLN A 50 -2.38 11.92 8.09
CA GLN A 50 -1.51 11.45 7.00
C GLN A 50 -0.09 11.31 7.53
N PHE A 51 0.55 10.22 7.14
CA PHE A 51 2.01 10.11 7.17
C PHE A 51 2.52 10.22 5.75
N ASN A 52 3.33 11.25 5.50
CA ASN A 52 3.91 11.53 4.19
C ASN A 52 5.43 11.41 4.29
N TYR A 53 6.01 10.45 3.56
CA TYR A 53 7.45 10.27 3.46
C TYR A 53 8.00 10.71 2.09
N SER A 54 7.14 11.22 1.20
CA SER A 54 7.52 11.68 -0.14
C SER A 54 8.54 12.81 -0.07
N ASP A 55 8.28 13.84 0.73
CA ASP A 55 9.15 15.02 0.83
C ASP A 55 10.60 14.63 1.18
N PHE A 56 10.75 13.68 2.09
CA PHE A 56 12.06 13.16 2.49
C PHE A 56 12.76 12.40 1.36
N LEU A 57 12.04 11.53 0.64
CA LEU A 57 12.60 10.80 -0.50
C LEU A 57 12.85 11.72 -1.71
N ASP A 58 12.04 12.75 -1.91
CA ASP A 58 12.22 13.79 -2.92
C ASP A 58 13.50 14.59 -2.67
N GLU A 59 13.77 14.97 -1.41
CA GLU A 59 15.04 15.61 -1.07
C GLU A 59 16.26 14.71 -1.38
N ILE A 60 16.15 13.41 -1.14
CA ILE A 60 17.22 12.44 -1.44
C ILE A 60 17.41 12.37 -2.96
N ARG A 61 16.33 12.15 -3.72
CA ARG A 61 16.34 12.16 -5.20
C ARG A 61 17.00 13.41 -5.75
N LEU A 62 16.62 14.59 -5.26
CA LEU A 62 17.15 15.87 -5.71
C LEU A 62 18.62 16.05 -5.36
N LYS A 63 19.04 15.69 -4.14
CA LYS A 63 20.45 15.75 -3.72
C LYS A 63 21.33 14.84 -4.56
N ASP A 64 20.82 13.67 -4.92
CA ASP A 64 21.58 12.70 -5.68
C ASP A 64 21.58 13.01 -7.18
N ALA A 65 20.46 13.51 -7.74
CA ALA A 65 20.37 14.02 -9.11
C ALA A 65 21.26 15.27 -9.33
N ALA A 66 21.37 16.15 -8.33
CA ALA A 66 22.25 17.31 -8.38
C ALA A 66 23.75 16.94 -8.38
N LYS A 67 24.10 15.73 -7.94
CA LYS A 67 25.48 15.20 -7.90
C LYS A 67 25.81 14.29 -9.09
N ALA A 68 24.82 13.77 -9.81
CA ALA A 68 25.02 12.87 -10.93
C ALA A 68 23.89 12.99 -11.97
N GLY A 69 24.27 13.22 -13.23
CA GLY A 69 23.34 13.48 -14.32
C GLY A 69 22.63 12.28 -14.97
N GLU A 70 22.71 11.04 -14.46
CA GLU A 70 22.00 9.87 -15.03
C GLU A 70 21.72 8.82 -13.92
N LEU A 71 20.55 8.14 -13.96
CA LEU A 71 20.11 7.13 -12.96
C LEU A 71 21.10 5.96 -12.78
N VAL A 72 21.81 5.59 -13.85
CA VAL A 72 22.91 4.61 -13.90
C VAL A 72 24.06 5.00 -12.97
N LYS A 73 24.43 6.29 -12.96
CA LYS A 73 25.45 6.83 -12.05
C LYS A 73 24.92 6.87 -10.63
N HIS A 74 23.62 7.13 -10.47
CA HIS A 74 22.98 7.15 -9.16
C HIS A 74 23.08 5.79 -8.45
N ILE A 75 22.74 4.70 -9.12
CA ILE A 75 22.85 3.33 -8.56
C ILE A 75 24.31 2.95 -8.28
N GLY A 76 25.25 3.38 -9.15
CA GLY A 76 26.68 3.24 -8.92
C GLY A 76 27.17 3.97 -7.65
N LEU A 77 26.62 5.15 -7.34
CA LEU A 77 26.92 5.86 -6.09
C LEU A 77 26.37 5.15 -4.83
N LEU A 78 25.36 4.28 -4.97
CA LEU A 78 24.83 3.49 -3.86
C LEU A 78 25.70 2.26 -3.53
N GLN A 79 26.66 1.93 -4.39
CA GLN A 79 27.63 0.87 -4.16
C GLN A 79 28.45 1.17 -2.89
N GLY A 80 28.37 0.28 -1.90
CA GLY A 80 29.04 0.47 -0.61
C GLY A 80 28.27 1.34 0.41
N HIS A 81 27.12 1.91 0.03
CA HIS A 81 26.21 2.66 0.91
C HIS A 81 24.96 1.83 1.31
N GLY A 82 25.12 0.51 1.41
CA GLY A 82 24.05 -0.45 1.73
C GLY A 82 23.64 -1.34 0.56
N LEU A 83 24.00 -0.98 -0.68
CA LEU A 83 23.80 -1.81 -1.86
C LEU A 83 25.10 -2.55 -2.20
N GLY A 84 25.04 -3.88 -2.32
CA GLY A 84 26.18 -4.71 -2.71
C GLY A 84 26.57 -4.52 -4.17
N GLU A 85 27.87 -4.61 -4.48
CA GLU A 85 28.43 -4.36 -5.82
C GLU A 85 27.74 -5.14 -6.95
N LYS A 86 27.46 -6.43 -6.76
CA LYS A 86 26.74 -7.25 -7.75
C LYS A 86 25.30 -6.78 -7.98
N SER A 87 24.62 -6.33 -6.92
CA SER A 87 23.24 -5.83 -7.00
C SER A 87 23.20 -4.46 -7.67
N ALA A 88 24.16 -3.59 -7.33
CA ALA A 88 24.32 -2.30 -7.98
C ALA A 88 24.57 -2.48 -9.49
N ALA A 89 25.52 -3.31 -9.89
CA ALA A 89 25.83 -3.56 -11.30
C ALA A 89 24.61 -4.06 -12.10
N LYS A 90 23.84 -5.01 -11.56
CA LYS A 90 22.62 -5.53 -12.22
C LYS A 90 21.52 -4.49 -12.36
N LEU A 91 21.27 -3.70 -11.31
CA LEU A 91 20.29 -2.62 -11.38
C LEU A 91 20.75 -1.55 -12.37
N THR A 92 22.03 -1.17 -12.34
CA THR A 92 22.62 -0.22 -13.27
C THR A 92 22.49 -0.67 -14.73
N GLU A 93 22.81 -1.94 -15.03
CA GLU A 93 22.63 -2.53 -16.36
C GLU A 93 21.16 -2.49 -16.79
N PHE A 94 20.25 -2.93 -15.91
CA PHE A 94 18.83 -2.92 -16.21
C PHE A 94 18.31 -1.51 -16.49
N PHE A 95 18.68 -0.53 -15.66
CA PHE A 95 18.20 0.85 -15.79
C PHE A 95 18.89 1.65 -16.90
N ALA A 96 20.02 1.18 -17.45
CA ALA A 96 20.68 1.82 -18.58
C ALA A 96 19.84 1.78 -19.87
N ASP A 97 18.96 0.78 -19.99
CA ASP A 97 18.10 0.57 -21.16
C ASP A 97 16.76 1.34 -21.08
N PHE A 98 16.49 2.05 -19.97
CA PHE A 98 15.22 2.75 -19.77
C PHE A 98 15.26 4.21 -20.20
N ASP A 99 14.22 4.60 -20.94
CA ASP A 99 13.96 5.99 -21.29
C ASP A 99 13.45 6.78 -20.06
N GLU A 100 14.10 7.91 -19.77
CA GLU A 100 13.87 8.79 -18.61
C GLU A 100 12.41 9.31 -18.51
N ASN A 101 11.62 9.21 -19.58
CA ASN A 101 10.30 9.86 -19.70
C ASN A 101 9.11 9.09 -19.10
N LYS A 102 9.29 7.87 -18.58
CA LYS A 102 8.17 7.06 -18.06
C LYS A 102 8.03 7.26 -16.55
N ILE A 103 6.99 7.98 -16.13
CA ILE A 103 6.64 8.37 -14.73
C ILE A 103 6.72 7.21 -13.71
N PHE A 104 6.46 5.97 -14.11
CA PHE A 104 6.59 4.81 -13.24
C PHE A 104 8.05 4.49 -12.86
N TYR A 105 9.04 4.90 -13.68
CA TYR A 105 10.46 4.64 -13.42
C TYR A 105 11.06 5.49 -12.32
N THR A 106 10.64 6.76 -12.20
CA THR A 106 11.15 7.65 -11.15
C THR A 106 10.67 7.23 -9.76
N HIS A 107 9.60 6.42 -9.67
CA HIS A 107 9.01 5.96 -8.42
C HIS A 107 9.57 4.61 -7.91
N TRP A 108 10.23 3.81 -8.77
CA TRP A 108 10.95 2.60 -8.33
C TRP A 108 12.15 2.93 -7.44
N MET A 109 12.70 4.13 -7.56
CA MET A 109 13.75 4.60 -6.66
C MET A 109 13.29 4.63 -5.20
N ASP A 110 12.00 4.85 -4.93
CA ASP A 110 11.45 4.79 -3.56
C ASP A 110 11.61 3.38 -2.98
N VAL A 111 11.35 2.36 -3.80
CA VAL A 111 11.49 0.96 -3.43
C VAL A 111 12.95 0.64 -3.12
N VAL A 112 13.88 1.16 -3.92
CA VAL A 112 15.33 1.02 -3.68
C VAL A 112 15.75 1.73 -2.39
N TYR A 113 15.41 3.01 -2.23
CA TYR A 113 15.77 3.78 -1.03
C TYR A 113 15.19 3.21 0.25
N TYR A 114 13.94 2.76 0.21
CA TYR A 114 13.28 2.18 1.37
C TYR A 114 13.76 0.75 1.66
N GLY A 115 13.79 -0.09 0.63
CA GLY A 115 13.97 -1.54 0.75
C GLY A 115 15.42 -2.01 0.79
N LEU A 116 16.36 -1.23 0.21
CA LEU A 116 17.77 -1.65 0.09
C LEU A 116 18.74 -0.69 0.77
N MET A 117 18.28 0.47 1.27
CA MET A 117 19.14 1.48 1.86
C MET A 117 18.76 1.82 3.31
N PHE A 118 19.67 2.51 3.99
CA PHE A 118 19.48 2.93 5.38
C PHE A 118 18.37 3.99 5.56
N TRP A 119 17.93 4.64 4.48
CA TRP A 119 16.85 5.65 4.50
C TRP A 119 15.52 5.09 5.00
N GLY A 120 15.25 3.80 4.76
CA GLY A 120 14.07 3.13 5.29
C GLY A 120 13.98 3.20 6.83
N GLU A 121 15.09 3.25 7.55
CA GLU A 121 15.08 3.30 9.01
C GLU A 121 14.52 4.63 9.52
N LYS A 122 14.93 5.74 8.91
CA LYS A 122 14.39 7.06 9.25
C LYS A 122 12.88 7.12 9.01
N ILE A 123 12.41 6.63 7.87
CA ILE A 123 10.96 6.60 7.56
C ILE A 123 10.21 5.79 8.63
N ARG A 124 10.74 4.63 9.02
CA ARG A 124 10.11 3.79 10.06
C ARG A 124 10.07 4.47 11.42
N VAL A 125 11.14 5.17 11.83
CA VAL A 125 11.20 5.93 13.09
C VAL A 125 10.22 7.09 13.09
N ASP A 126 10.12 7.84 12.00
CA ASP A 126 9.18 8.96 11.90
C ASP A 126 7.73 8.45 11.93
N LEU A 127 7.43 7.34 11.24
CA LEU A 127 6.11 6.71 11.32
C LEU A 127 5.84 6.18 12.72
N ALA A 128 6.83 5.59 13.38
CA ALA A 128 6.69 5.07 14.72
C ALA A 128 6.30 6.16 15.71
N LYS A 129 6.96 7.32 15.62
CA LYS A 129 6.60 8.51 16.40
C LYS A 129 5.17 8.96 16.12
N LYS A 130 4.78 9.03 14.83
CA LYS A 130 3.42 9.42 14.44
C LYS A 130 2.35 8.47 14.98
N ILE A 131 2.60 7.16 14.94
CA ILE A 131 1.69 6.15 15.50
C ILE A 131 1.58 6.33 17.01
N ASN A 132 2.70 6.50 17.71
CA ASN A 132 2.71 6.72 19.16
C ASN A 132 1.89 7.96 19.57
N ASP A 133 2.06 9.08 18.87
CA ASP A 133 1.29 10.31 19.12
C ASP A 133 -0.22 10.07 18.95
N LEU A 134 -0.62 9.33 17.90
CA LEU A 134 -2.03 9.01 17.66
C LEU A 134 -2.59 8.00 18.66
N MET A 135 -1.77 7.07 19.15
CA MET A 135 -2.16 6.13 20.20
C MET A 135 -2.42 6.86 21.52
N ILE A 136 -1.59 7.84 21.88
CA ILE A 136 -1.83 8.69 23.06
C ILE A 136 -3.15 9.45 22.91
N GLU A 137 -3.37 10.07 21.75
CA GLU A 137 -4.62 10.81 21.47
C GLU A 137 -5.86 9.90 21.50
N ARG A 138 -5.73 8.67 20.97
CA ARG A 138 -6.76 7.65 21.00
C ARG A 138 -7.17 7.32 22.44
N GLU A 139 -6.21 7.05 23.32
CA GLU A 139 -6.47 6.70 24.72
C GLU A 139 -7.09 7.89 25.48
N LEU A 140 -6.53 9.09 25.34
CA LEU A 140 -7.06 10.30 25.98
C LEU A 140 -8.48 10.65 25.51
N GLY A 141 -8.76 10.42 24.22
CA GLY A 141 -10.03 10.72 23.59
C GLY A 141 -11.04 9.58 23.62
N ASN A 142 -10.70 8.40 24.14
CA ASN A 142 -11.49 7.17 23.99
C ASN A 142 -11.99 6.96 22.55
N ARG A 143 -11.07 7.02 21.58
CA ARG A 143 -11.34 6.93 20.14
C ARG A 143 -10.92 5.56 19.61
N LYS A 144 -11.31 5.25 18.38
CA LYS A 144 -10.75 4.11 17.63
C LYS A 144 -9.66 4.58 16.68
N LEU A 145 -8.60 3.80 16.52
CA LEU A 145 -7.53 4.06 15.56
C LEU A 145 -7.56 3.01 14.44
N HIS A 146 -7.75 3.49 13.21
CA HIS A 146 -7.71 2.69 12.00
C HIS A 146 -6.56 3.18 11.11
N ILE A 147 -5.91 2.28 10.39
CA ILE A 147 -4.81 2.65 9.48
C ILE A 147 -5.11 2.11 8.08
N ILE A 148 -5.01 2.98 7.07
CA ILE A 148 -5.06 2.62 5.65
C ILE A 148 -3.68 2.86 5.06
N CYS A 149 -3.09 1.82 4.50
CA CYS A 149 -1.79 1.91 3.84
C CYS A 149 -1.90 1.36 2.41
N HIS A 150 -1.14 1.95 1.50
CA HIS A 150 -1.20 1.64 0.08
C HIS A 150 0.18 1.27 -0.48
N SER A 151 0.28 0.21 -1.28
CA SER A 151 1.50 -0.14 -2.01
C SER A 151 2.73 -0.16 -1.09
N LEU A 152 3.82 0.54 -1.43
CA LEU A 152 5.03 0.66 -0.60
C LEU A 152 4.71 1.02 0.86
N GLY A 153 3.67 1.83 1.10
CA GLY A 153 3.18 2.17 2.42
C GLY A 153 2.76 0.96 3.26
N THR A 154 2.34 -0.15 2.65
CA THR A 154 2.04 -1.39 3.39
C THR A 154 3.29 -2.02 3.97
N ALA A 155 4.42 -1.99 3.25
CA ALA A 155 5.71 -2.44 3.77
C ALA A 155 6.22 -1.49 4.85
N VAL A 156 6.13 -0.17 4.61
CA VAL A 156 6.49 0.86 5.59
C VAL A 156 5.78 0.64 6.91
N LEU A 157 4.44 0.50 6.87
CA LEU A 157 3.65 0.26 8.07
C LEU A 157 3.99 -1.08 8.72
N HIS A 158 4.04 -2.15 7.92
CA HIS A 158 4.33 -3.49 8.43
C HIS A 158 5.64 -3.52 9.20
N ASP A 159 6.73 -3.04 8.60
CA ASP A 159 8.06 -3.10 9.20
C ASP A 159 8.16 -2.19 10.43
N THR A 160 7.45 -1.05 10.44
CA THR A 160 7.34 -0.20 11.63
C THR A 160 6.60 -0.91 12.76
N LEU A 161 5.42 -1.49 12.48
CA LEU A 161 4.62 -2.17 13.51
C LEU A 161 5.32 -3.42 14.06
N ALA A 162 6.02 -4.17 13.21
CA ALA A 162 6.80 -5.34 13.61
C ALA A 162 7.94 -5.00 14.57
N LYS A 163 8.50 -3.79 14.48
CA LYS A 163 9.51 -3.28 15.41
C LYS A 163 8.90 -2.65 16.67
N LEU A 164 7.73 -2.02 16.55
CA LEU A 164 7.06 -1.33 17.65
C LEU A 164 6.41 -2.28 18.65
N PHE A 165 5.74 -3.32 18.15
CA PHE A 165 4.94 -4.22 18.97
C PHE A 165 5.73 -5.46 19.37
N ARG A 166 5.59 -5.88 20.63
CA ARG A 166 6.10 -7.17 21.12
C ARG A 166 5.12 -7.79 22.10
N LYS A 167 5.05 -9.12 22.08
CA LYS A 167 4.23 -9.90 23.00
C LYS A 167 4.69 -9.81 24.46
N ASP A 168 6.00 -9.61 24.64
CA ASP A 168 6.64 -9.59 25.95
C ASP A 168 7.15 -8.18 26.28
N ALA A 169 6.37 -7.15 25.89
CA ALA A 169 6.79 -5.76 26.04
C ALA A 169 7.01 -5.40 27.52
N ASP A 170 8.25 -5.10 27.88
CA ASP A 170 8.57 -4.53 29.18
C ASP A 170 8.22 -3.04 29.17
N ILE A 171 7.04 -2.71 29.69
CA ILE A 171 6.55 -1.33 29.82
C ILE A 171 7.42 -0.46 30.75
N THR A 172 8.38 -1.06 31.47
CA THR A 172 9.36 -0.35 32.32
C THR A 172 10.70 -0.12 31.63
N SER A 173 10.88 -0.63 30.41
CA SER A 173 12.10 -0.43 29.62
C SER A 173 12.31 1.04 29.25
N GLU A 174 13.57 1.47 29.18
CA GLU A 174 13.97 2.79 28.67
C GLU A 174 13.55 3.01 27.21
N ILE A 175 13.35 1.91 26.46
CA ILE A 175 12.78 1.92 25.11
C ILE A 175 11.43 1.19 25.17
N PRO A 176 10.35 1.87 25.56
CA PRO A 176 9.05 1.23 25.75
C PRO A 176 8.53 0.69 24.42
N GLN A 177 8.19 -0.59 24.41
CA GLN A 177 7.54 -1.27 23.30
C GLN A 177 6.03 -1.29 23.52
N LEU A 178 5.25 -1.37 22.44
CA LEU A 178 3.81 -1.49 22.55
C LEU A 178 3.42 -2.94 22.81
N ASP A 179 2.74 -3.14 23.93
CA ASP A 179 2.13 -4.41 24.31
C ASP A 179 0.92 -4.73 23.41
N ILE A 180 0.89 -5.97 22.90
CA ILE A 180 -0.16 -6.41 21.98
C ILE A 180 -1.51 -6.62 22.67
N ASP A 181 -1.58 -6.81 23.98
CA ASP A 181 -2.85 -7.03 24.66
C ASP A 181 -3.55 -5.69 24.99
N ARG A 182 -2.76 -4.64 25.21
CA ARG A 182 -3.26 -3.30 25.60
C ARG A 182 -3.45 -2.36 24.43
N PHE A 183 -2.55 -2.39 23.46
CA PHE A 183 -2.42 -1.32 22.46
C PHE A 183 -2.79 -1.76 21.04
N GLN A 184 -3.66 -2.76 20.89
CA GLN A 184 -4.08 -3.20 19.54
C GLN A 184 -4.71 -2.06 18.74
N ILE A 185 -4.32 -1.99 17.47
CA ILE A 185 -4.92 -1.11 16.47
C ILE A 185 -6.30 -1.66 16.09
N ASP A 186 -7.31 -0.80 15.99
CA ASP A 186 -8.69 -1.25 15.81
C ASP A 186 -8.95 -1.86 14.42
N SER A 187 -8.31 -1.35 13.36
CA SER A 187 -8.21 -2.09 12.09
C SER A 187 -7.05 -1.64 11.22
N LEU A 188 -6.44 -2.59 10.51
CA LEU A 188 -5.47 -2.35 9.44
C LEU A 188 -6.10 -2.62 8.07
N TRP A 189 -5.90 -1.70 7.13
CA TRP A 189 -6.30 -1.83 5.74
C TRP A 189 -5.05 -1.76 4.87
N THR A 190 -4.62 -2.92 4.35
CA THR A 190 -3.45 -3.06 3.48
C THR A 190 -3.91 -3.13 2.02
N VAL A 191 -3.85 -2.00 1.33
CA VAL A 191 -4.32 -1.85 -0.05
C VAL A 191 -3.16 -2.01 -1.02
N ALA A 192 -3.31 -2.84 -2.05
CA ALA A 192 -2.23 -3.20 -2.97
C ALA A 192 -0.97 -3.67 -2.22
N ASN A 193 -1.15 -4.64 -1.32
CA ASN A 193 -0.12 -5.00 -0.34
C ASN A 193 1.12 -5.64 -0.97
N VAL A 194 2.25 -4.94 -0.91
CA VAL A 194 3.57 -5.39 -1.40
C VAL A 194 4.55 -5.73 -0.27
N SER A 195 4.08 -5.84 0.98
CA SER A 195 4.97 -6.08 2.14
C SER A 195 5.83 -7.34 1.99
N ARG A 196 5.27 -8.42 1.43
CA ARG A 196 5.99 -9.68 1.19
C ARG A 196 7.07 -9.53 0.12
N LEU A 197 6.78 -8.79 -0.95
CA LEU A 197 7.77 -8.43 -1.96
C LEU A 197 8.91 -7.60 -1.35
N LEU A 198 8.58 -6.57 -0.57
CA LEU A 198 9.58 -5.72 0.07
C LEU A 198 10.39 -6.47 1.13
N ASN A 199 9.80 -7.44 1.83
CA ASN A 199 10.52 -8.30 2.76
C ASN A 199 11.61 -9.13 2.07
N VAL A 200 11.40 -9.57 0.82
CA VAL A 200 12.48 -10.21 0.03
C VAL A 200 13.65 -9.24 -0.13
N LEU A 201 13.41 -7.95 -0.31
CA LEU A 201 14.46 -6.95 -0.45
C LEU A 201 15.17 -6.66 0.89
N ASN A 202 14.41 -6.34 1.92
CA ASN A 202 14.92 -5.75 3.15
C ASN A 202 15.17 -6.72 4.32
N ASP A 203 14.55 -7.91 4.30
CA ASP A 203 14.63 -8.95 5.34
C ASP A 203 14.33 -8.45 6.77
N ILE A 204 13.42 -7.48 6.92
CA ILE A 204 13.14 -6.86 8.24
C ILE A 204 12.23 -7.73 9.10
N ALA A 205 11.04 -8.04 8.60
CA ALA A 205 10.08 -8.91 9.28
C ALA A 205 9.22 -9.60 8.24
N ASP A 206 9.08 -10.93 8.32
CA ASP A 206 8.26 -11.69 7.39
C ASP A 206 6.77 -11.41 7.62
N PRO A 207 6.04 -10.80 6.66
CA PRO A 207 4.62 -10.49 6.81
C PRO A 207 3.71 -11.69 7.07
N ASN A 208 4.11 -12.89 6.63
CA ASN A 208 3.31 -14.09 6.87
C ASN A 208 3.48 -14.64 8.28
N HIS A 209 4.51 -14.22 9.02
CA HIS A 209 4.86 -14.78 10.33
C HIS A 209 5.05 -13.71 11.42
N SER A 210 4.95 -12.42 11.11
CA SER A 210 5.15 -11.33 12.06
C SER A 210 3.97 -11.14 13.02
N ILE A 211 4.16 -10.25 14.00
CA ILE A 211 3.13 -9.78 14.92
C ILE A 211 2.07 -8.89 14.23
N VAL A 212 2.32 -8.48 12.99
CA VAL A 212 1.42 -7.60 12.23
C VAL A 212 0.35 -8.45 11.56
N SER A 213 -0.61 -8.87 12.38
CA SER A 213 -1.74 -9.71 12.03
C SER A 213 -2.97 -9.33 12.84
N SER A 214 -4.09 -9.99 12.53
CA SER A 214 -5.29 -9.99 13.36
C SER A 214 -5.62 -11.36 13.92
N ASP A 215 -4.60 -12.17 14.22
CA ASP A 215 -4.76 -13.41 14.98
C ASP A 215 -4.62 -13.14 16.49
N ASN A 216 -4.76 -14.18 17.31
CA ASN A 216 -4.66 -14.08 18.77
C ASN A 216 -3.33 -13.49 19.30
N ASN A 217 -2.29 -13.40 18.48
CA ASN A 217 -1.02 -12.78 18.86
C ASN A 217 -0.71 -11.55 18.00
N GLY A 218 -1.71 -10.99 17.31
CA GLY A 218 -1.56 -9.87 16.40
C GLY A 218 -1.68 -8.51 17.08
N CYS A 219 -1.00 -7.50 16.52
CA CYS A 219 -1.11 -6.11 16.97
C CYS A 219 -2.36 -5.37 16.44
N ALA A 220 -3.24 -6.05 15.70
CA ALA A 220 -4.48 -5.47 15.18
C ALA A 220 -5.70 -6.33 15.53
N LYS A 221 -6.84 -5.70 15.80
CA LYS A 221 -8.11 -6.42 16.02
C LYS A 221 -8.72 -6.93 14.72
N LEU A 222 -8.58 -6.15 13.65
CA LEU A 222 -9.08 -6.47 12.31
C LEU A 222 -7.98 -6.18 11.29
N LEU A 223 -7.87 -7.05 10.27
CA LEU A 223 -6.99 -6.83 9.13
C LEU A 223 -7.78 -7.03 7.82
N PHE A 224 -7.69 -6.08 6.91
CA PHE A 224 -8.28 -6.15 5.58
C PHE A 224 -7.17 -6.03 4.55
N ASN A 225 -6.92 -7.11 3.82
CA ASN A 225 -5.94 -7.13 2.76
C ASN A 225 -6.63 -7.02 1.40
N VAL A 226 -6.51 -5.86 0.78
CA VAL A 226 -7.19 -5.52 -0.47
C VAL A 226 -6.22 -5.63 -1.64
N ARG A 227 -6.59 -6.37 -2.68
CA ARG A 227 -5.83 -6.45 -3.93
C ARG A 227 -6.74 -6.38 -5.14
N ASN A 228 -6.26 -5.83 -6.25
CA ASN A 228 -6.91 -5.91 -7.53
C ASN A 228 -6.24 -7.04 -8.32
N GLU A 229 -7.04 -7.91 -8.91
CA GLU A 229 -6.54 -9.06 -9.67
C GLU A 229 -5.73 -8.65 -10.91
N PHE A 230 -5.96 -7.42 -11.40
CA PHE A 230 -5.28 -6.83 -12.54
C PHE A 230 -4.29 -5.73 -12.12
N ASP A 231 -3.87 -5.71 -10.86
CA ASP A 231 -2.79 -4.85 -10.40
C ASP A 231 -1.47 -5.64 -10.36
N PRO A 232 -0.53 -5.36 -11.29
CA PRO A 232 0.72 -6.10 -11.43
C PRO A 232 1.60 -6.06 -10.18
N PHE A 233 1.52 -5.01 -9.37
CA PHE A 233 2.26 -4.92 -8.11
C PHE A 233 1.86 -6.01 -7.10
N THR A 234 0.70 -6.63 -7.27
CA THR A 234 0.17 -7.64 -6.35
C THR A 234 0.33 -9.08 -6.84
N TRP A 235 0.94 -9.29 -8.01
CA TRP A 235 1.09 -10.62 -8.62
C TRP A 235 2.20 -11.45 -7.97
N PHE A 236 3.33 -10.82 -7.65
CA PHE A 236 4.50 -11.52 -7.11
C PHE A 236 4.59 -11.41 -5.59
N LYS A 237 5.03 -12.49 -4.94
CA LYS A 237 5.12 -12.59 -3.48
C LYS A 237 3.88 -12.04 -2.79
N ARG A 238 2.71 -12.57 -3.16
CA ARG A 238 1.43 -12.14 -2.62
C ARG A 238 1.36 -12.38 -1.11
N TYR A 239 0.74 -11.45 -0.38
CA TYR A 239 0.32 -11.69 1.00
C TYR A 239 -0.89 -12.63 1.03
N ASP A 240 -0.70 -13.82 1.60
CA ASP A 240 -1.68 -14.91 1.63
C ASP A 240 -1.84 -15.56 3.01
N ARG A 241 -1.26 -14.95 4.06
CA ARG A 241 -1.51 -15.35 5.44
C ARG A 241 -3.02 -15.32 5.74
N PRO A 242 -3.58 -16.38 6.36
CA PRO A 242 -4.96 -16.37 6.80
C PRO A 242 -5.27 -15.16 7.70
N ILE A 243 -6.45 -14.58 7.50
CA ILE A 243 -6.93 -13.44 8.27
C ILE A 243 -8.08 -13.92 9.18
N GLU A 244 -7.97 -13.61 10.47
CA GLU A 244 -8.91 -14.04 11.51
C GLU A 244 -9.77 -12.87 12.05
N HIS A 245 -10.68 -13.20 12.97
CA HIS A 245 -11.47 -12.26 13.79
C HIS A 245 -12.33 -11.23 13.04
N GLY A 246 -12.79 -11.56 11.83
CA GLY A 246 -13.72 -10.72 11.05
C GLY A 246 -13.04 -9.82 10.03
N GLY A 247 -11.70 -9.80 10.00
CA GLY A 247 -10.94 -9.33 8.84
C GLY A 247 -11.11 -10.27 7.63
N ARG A 248 -10.67 -9.82 6.45
CA ARG A 248 -10.71 -10.66 5.23
C ARG A 248 -9.78 -10.15 4.12
N HIS A 249 -9.44 -11.05 3.19
CA HIS A 249 -8.91 -10.64 1.90
C HIS A 249 -10.06 -10.13 1.02
N ILE A 250 -9.89 -8.96 0.40
CA ILE A 250 -10.84 -8.40 -0.56
C ILE A 250 -10.17 -8.37 -1.93
N ILE A 251 -10.81 -8.99 -2.93
CA ILE A 251 -10.29 -9.06 -4.30
C ILE A 251 -11.19 -8.21 -5.20
N VAL A 252 -10.62 -7.12 -5.71
CA VAL A 252 -11.23 -6.29 -6.76
C VAL A 252 -10.92 -6.93 -8.11
N LYS A 253 -11.93 -7.01 -8.98
CA LYS A 253 -11.85 -7.70 -10.29
C LYS A 253 -12.16 -6.79 -11.48
N THR A 254 -12.10 -5.49 -11.27
CA THR A 254 -12.48 -4.49 -12.27
C THR A 254 -11.28 -3.64 -12.65
N VAL A 255 -11.19 -3.32 -13.94
CA VAL A 255 -10.24 -2.35 -14.48
C VAL A 255 -11.05 -1.14 -14.93
N ARG A 256 -10.76 0.04 -14.38
CA ARG A 256 -11.52 1.27 -14.66
C ARG A 256 -10.70 2.36 -15.32
N LYS A 257 -9.39 2.28 -15.17
CA LYS A 257 -8.37 3.10 -15.82
C LYS A 257 -7.12 2.24 -15.96
N VAL A 258 -6.19 2.71 -16.80
CA VAL A 258 -4.89 2.07 -17.03
C VAL A 258 -4.16 1.79 -15.72
N ASN A 259 -4.16 2.77 -14.81
CA ASN A 259 -3.56 2.61 -13.50
C ASN A 259 -4.50 1.86 -12.53
N THR A 260 -4.43 0.53 -12.56
CA THR A 260 -5.12 -0.38 -11.61
C THR A 260 -4.54 -0.33 -10.20
N HIS A 261 -3.36 0.27 -10.05
CA HIS A 261 -2.64 0.47 -8.79
C HIS A 261 -3.03 1.77 -8.06
N ASP A 262 -4.14 2.41 -8.46
CA ASP A 262 -4.57 3.68 -7.89
C ASP A 262 -5.43 3.49 -6.62
N LEU A 263 -4.99 4.12 -5.53
CA LEU A 263 -5.64 4.02 -4.22
C LEU A 263 -7.11 4.43 -4.23
N LYS A 264 -7.47 5.49 -4.97
CA LYS A 264 -8.85 5.97 -5.05
C LYS A 264 -9.76 4.92 -5.70
N GLU A 265 -9.28 4.20 -6.73
CA GLU A 265 -10.06 3.11 -7.34
C GLU A 265 -10.29 1.94 -6.40
N TYR A 266 -9.29 1.62 -5.60
CA TYR A 266 -9.39 0.58 -4.58
C TYR A 266 -10.47 0.90 -3.56
N VAL A 267 -10.41 2.07 -2.91
CA VAL A 267 -11.38 2.42 -1.85
C VAL A 267 -12.78 2.70 -2.40
N LYS A 268 -12.89 3.08 -3.67
CA LYS A 268 -14.18 3.26 -4.36
C LYS A 268 -14.85 1.92 -4.70
N ALA A 269 -14.11 0.81 -4.74
CA ALA A 269 -14.67 -0.49 -5.07
C ALA A 269 -15.77 -0.90 -4.06
N PRO A 270 -16.95 -1.35 -4.51
CA PRO A 270 -18.10 -1.59 -3.63
C PRO A 270 -17.77 -2.51 -2.43
N ALA A 271 -17.06 -3.61 -2.67
CA ALA A 271 -16.69 -4.56 -1.61
C ALA A 271 -15.73 -3.96 -0.55
N VAL A 272 -14.92 -2.98 -0.93
CA VAL A 272 -13.99 -2.28 -0.02
C VAL A 272 -14.73 -1.22 0.77
N ALA A 273 -15.53 -0.40 0.09
CA ALA A 273 -16.31 0.67 0.71
C ALA A 273 -17.36 0.12 1.69
N GLU A 274 -18.10 -0.92 1.32
CA GLU A 274 -19.06 -1.59 2.21
C GLU A 274 -18.36 -2.09 3.48
N ALA A 275 -17.24 -2.80 3.31
CA ALA A 275 -16.48 -3.32 4.43
C ALA A 275 -16.03 -2.20 5.36
N PHE A 276 -15.55 -1.08 4.80
CA PHE A 276 -15.08 0.07 5.57
C PHE A 276 -16.24 0.75 6.30
N PHE A 277 -17.36 0.99 5.63
CA PHE A 277 -18.56 1.61 6.22
C PHE A 277 -19.10 0.77 7.38
N SER A 278 -19.15 -0.55 7.23
CA SER A 278 -19.60 -1.45 8.28
C SER A 278 -18.63 -1.47 9.47
N ASN A 279 -17.33 -1.70 9.23
CA ASN A 279 -16.37 -1.97 10.30
C ASN A 279 -15.81 -0.71 10.99
N VAL A 280 -15.75 0.41 10.29
CA VAL A 280 -15.20 1.67 10.82
C VAL A 280 -16.31 2.63 11.25
N LEU A 281 -17.40 2.72 10.48
CA LEU A 281 -18.47 3.70 10.72
C LEU A 281 -19.71 3.09 11.38
N GLY A 282 -19.84 1.76 11.40
CA GLY A 282 -21.07 1.09 11.84
C GLY A 282 -22.26 1.33 10.91
N ILE A 283 -22.01 1.70 9.65
CA ILE A 283 -23.04 1.93 8.64
C ILE A 283 -23.28 0.63 7.89
N ILE A 284 -24.52 0.15 7.93
CA ILE A 284 -24.95 -1.06 7.22
C ILE A 284 -25.47 -0.65 5.85
N VAL A 285 -24.82 -1.13 4.80
CA VAL A 285 -25.30 -1.02 3.42
C VAL A 285 -26.22 -2.21 3.17
N THR A 286 -27.48 -1.95 2.82
CA THR A 286 -28.45 -3.01 2.49
C THR A 286 -28.07 -3.73 1.20
N GLU A 287 -28.65 -4.91 0.97
CA GLU A 287 -28.39 -5.68 -0.25
C GLU A 287 -28.78 -4.91 -1.53
N ASP A 288 -29.90 -4.18 -1.50
CA ASP A 288 -30.36 -3.35 -2.62
C ASP A 288 -29.40 -2.17 -2.89
N GLU A 289 -28.97 -1.46 -1.84
CA GLU A 289 -27.99 -0.37 -1.95
C GLU A 289 -26.65 -0.89 -2.49
N TYR A 290 -26.21 -2.05 -2.01
CA TYR A 290 -24.96 -2.69 -2.46
C TYR A 290 -25.04 -3.09 -3.94
N ASN A 291 -26.14 -3.73 -4.36
CA ASN A 291 -26.38 -4.12 -5.76
C ASN A 291 -26.46 -2.89 -6.68
N GLN A 292 -27.13 -1.82 -6.24
CA GLN A 292 -27.13 -0.54 -6.92
C GLN A 292 -25.71 0.04 -7.04
N GLY A 293 -24.94 -0.03 -5.95
CA GLY A 293 -23.56 0.44 -5.92
C GLY A 293 -22.66 -0.29 -6.91
N ILE A 294 -22.81 -1.61 -7.03
CA ILE A 294 -22.14 -2.43 -8.05
C ILE A 294 -22.53 -1.98 -9.45
N ALA A 295 -23.83 -1.83 -9.72
CA ALA A 295 -24.31 -1.44 -11.04
C ALA A 295 -23.74 -0.08 -11.46
N LYS A 296 -23.81 0.93 -10.58
CA LYS A 296 -23.23 2.27 -10.84
C LYS A 296 -21.72 2.25 -10.97
N TYR A 297 -21.02 1.46 -10.16
CA TYR A 297 -19.56 1.31 -10.25
C TYR A 297 -19.14 0.72 -11.61
N LYS A 298 -19.85 -0.31 -12.09
CA LYS A 298 -19.60 -0.94 -13.40
C LYS A 298 -19.75 0.03 -14.57
N LEU A 299 -20.72 0.96 -14.54
CA LEU A 299 -20.92 1.96 -15.62
C LEU A 299 -19.70 2.86 -15.88
N THR A 300 -18.80 2.97 -14.90
CA THR A 300 -17.59 3.78 -14.99
C THR A 300 -16.32 2.93 -15.14
N SER A 301 -16.48 1.63 -15.41
CA SER A 301 -15.38 0.68 -15.64
C SER A 301 -15.10 0.52 -17.12
N LEU A 302 -13.88 0.14 -17.50
CA LEU A 302 -13.62 -0.29 -18.87
C LEU A 302 -14.40 -1.59 -19.09
N ASN A 303 -15.20 -1.65 -20.16
CA ASN A 303 -16.16 -2.74 -20.40
C ASN A 303 -15.51 -4.02 -20.93
N TYR A 304 -14.24 -4.27 -20.63
CA TYR A 304 -13.63 -5.56 -20.93
C TYR A 304 -14.25 -6.63 -20.04
N SER A 305 -14.65 -7.74 -20.65
CA SER A 305 -15.04 -8.91 -19.88
C SER A 305 -13.86 -9.38 -19.02
N TYR A 306 -14.16 -9.82 -17.80
CA TYR A 306 -13.15 -10.39 -16.90
C TYR A 306 -12.35 -11.50 -17.59
N ASP A 307 -13.02 -12.37 -18.36
CA ASP A 307 -12.37 -13.47 -19.08
C ASP A 307 -11.39 -12.98 -20.15
N ALA A 308 -11.73 -11.92 -20.88
CA ALA A 308 -10.83 -11.32 -21.86
C ALA A 308 -9.56 -10.76 -21.19
N LEU A 309 -9.72 -10.00 -20.10
CA LEU A 309 -8.58 -9.49 -19.34
C LEU A 309 -7.75 -10.64 -18.74
N ASN A 310 -8.40 -11.63 -18.14
CA ASN A 310 -7.69 -12.74 -17.52
C ASN A 310 -6.89 -13.56 -18.53
N ASN A 311 -7.44 -13.85 -19.70
CA ASN A 311 -6.73 -14.53 -20.77
C ASN A 311 -5.56 -13.70 -21.32
N LYS A 312 -5.71 -12.38 -21.40
CA LYS A 312 -4.70 -11.46 -21.94
C LYS A 312 -3.48 -11.28 -21.01
N PHE A 313 -3.66 -11.46 -19.71
CA PHE A 313 -2.62 -11.22 -18.70
C PHE A 313 -2.22 -12.47 -17.91
N HIS A 314 -2.69 -13.65 -18.30
CA HIS A 314 -2.44 -14.89 -17.56
C HIS A 314 -0.95 -15.20 -17.46
N ASP A 315 -0.23 -15.03 -18.57
CA ASP A 315 1.21 -15.24 -18.70
C ASP A 315 2.04 -14.29 -17.82
N LEU A 316 1.59 -13.05 -17.62
CA LEU A 316 2.29 -12.08 -16.78
C LEU A 316 2.15 -12.36 -15.27
N LYS A 317 1.15 -13.16 -14.88
CA LYS A 317 0.86 -13.49 -13.48
C LYS A 317 1.70 -14.67 -12.97
N GLU A 318 2.40 -15.39 -13.84
CA GLU A 318 3.23 -16.52 -13.43
C GLU A 318 4.36 -16.05 -12.51
N GLU A 319 4.50 -16.69 -11.35
CA GLU A 319 5.52 -16.27 -10.38
C GLU A 319 6.92 -16.51 -10.97
N PRO A 320 7.81 -15.51 -10.95
CA PRO A 320 9.13 -15.67 -11.53
C PRO A 320 9.87 -16.82 -10.84
N SER A 321 10.57 -17.64 -11.65
CA SER A 321 11.39 -18.75 -11.15
C SER A 321 12.63 -18.28 -10.37
N HIS A 322 12.87 -16.97 -10.33
CA HIS A 322 14.09 -16.37 -9.80
C HIS A 322 13.99 -16.16 -8.29
N THR A 323 15.03 -16.55 -7.56
CA THR A 323 15.10 -16.41 -6.09
C THR A 323 15.91 -15.20 -5.64
N GLY A 324 16.52 -14.46 -6.57
CA GLY A 324 17.36 -13.31 -6.27
C GLY A 324 16.56 -12.03 -6.05
N LYS A 325 16.96 -11.23 -5.05
CA LYS A 325 16.25 -10.01 -4.63
C LYS A 325 16.09 -9.00 -5.77
N ILE A 326 17.13 -8.82 -6.57
CA ILE A 326 17.18 -7.83 -7.66
C ILE A 326 16.42 -8.32 -8.88
N GLU A 327 16.54 -9.61 -9.18
CA GLU A 327 15.84 -10.27 -10.28
C GLU A 327 14.33 -10.17 -10.09
N LEU A 328 13.83 -10.43 -8.88
CA LEU A 328 12.40 -10.31 -8.58
C LEU A 328 11.88 -8.87 -8.78
N LEU A 329 12.68 -7.86 -8.42
CA LEU A 329 12.33 -6.46 -8.66
C LEU A 329 12.30 -6.14 -10.16
N ILE A 330 13.29 -6.63 -10.92
CA ILE A 330 13.37 -6.47 -12.38
C ILE A 330 12.15 -7.13 -13.06
N ASP A 331 11.82 -8.36 -12.66
CA ASP A 331 10.68 -9.10 -13.21
C ASP A 331 9.37 -8.36 -12.93
N LEU A 332 9.22 -7.79 -11.74
CA LEU A 332 8.06 -6.95 -11.44
C LEU A 332 7.99 -5.73 -12.35
N ILE A 333 9.09 -4.99 -12.52
CA ILE A 333 9.13 -3.79 -13.37
C ILE A 333 8.69 -4.16 -14.80
N LYS A 334 9.23 -5.24 -15.35
CA LYS A 334 8.84 -5.76 -16.68
C LYS A 334 7.36 -6.10 -16.75
N ALA A 335 6.81 -6.79 -15.74
CA ALA A 335 5.40 -7.14 -15.71
C ALA A 335 4.48 -5.90 -15.64
N VAL A 336 4.87 -4.87 -14.89
CA VAL A 336 4.13 -3.58 -14.84
C VAL A 336 4.15 -2.89 -16.20
N ASP A 337 5.32 -2.81 -16.83
CA ASP A 337 5.47 -2.16 -18.14
C ASP A 337 4.67 -2.88 -19.23
N GLU A 338 4.80 -4.21 -19.29
CA GLU A 338 4.09 -5.02 -20.26
C GLU A 338 2.57 -5.00 -20.04
N PHE A 339 2.12 -4.98 -18.78
CA PHE A 339 0.71 -4.77 -18.45
C PHE A 339 0.20 -3.44 -19.01
N LYS A 340 0.95 -2.36 -18.77
CA LYS A 340 0.58 -1.02 -19.25
C LYS A 340 0.50 -0.98 -20.77
N GLU A 341 1.52 -1.46 -21.47
CA GLU A 341 1.55 -1.49 -22.94
C GLU A 341 0.38 -2.29 -23.52
N ARG A 342 0.09 -3.46 -22.95
CA ARG A 342 -1.03 -4.31 -23.38
C ARG A 342 -2.38 -3.64 -23.10
N ILE A 343 -2.56 -2.95 -21.98
CA ILE A 343 -3.80 -2.20 -21.69
C ILE A 343 -3.96 -0.99 -22.61
N ASP A 344 -2.90 -0.22 -22.84
CA ASP A 344 -2.96 0.97 -23.70
C ASP A 344 -3.41 0.56 -25.11
N VAL A 345 -2.84 -0.52 -25.66
CA VAL A 345 -3.28 -1.09 -26.95
C VAL A 345 -4.74 -1.54 -26.93
N MET A 346 -5.22 -2.12 -25.83
CA MET A 346 -6.64 -2.51 -25.73
C MET A 346 -7.56 -1.29 -25.75
N ILE A 347 -7.19 -0.21 -25.05
CA ILE A 347 -7.98 1.02 -24.99
C ILE A 347 -8.00 1.74 -26.33
N GLU A 348 -6.91 1.69 -27.11
CA GLU A 348 -6.87 2.25 -28.46
C GLU A 348 -7.72 1.49 -29.49
N GLN A 349 -8.08 0.23 -29.20
CA GLN A 349 -8.86 -0.64 -30.09
C GLN A 349 -10.38 -0.60 -29.83
N ASP A 350 -10.81 -0.05 -28.69
CA ASP A 350 -12.21 0.18 -28.32
C ASP A 350 -12.70 1.57 -28.74
#